data_AF-A0A0B6YCP3-F1
#
_entry.id   AF-A0A0B6YCP3-F1
#
_cell.length_a   1.000
_cell.length_b   1.000
_cell.length_c   1.000
_cell.angle_alpha   90.00
_cell.angle_beta   90.00
_cell.angle_gamma   90.00
#
_symmetry.space_group_name_H-M   'P 1'
#
loop_
_entity.id
_entity.type
_entity.pdbx_description
1 polymer ?
#
loop_
_entity_poly.entity_id
_entity_poly.type
_entity_poly.pdbx_seq_one_letter_code
_entity_poly.pdbx_strand_id
1 'polypeptide(L)'
;ASGVNPDSSRSHAILQLDIRNVEDSKVGKISFIDLAGSERASDVTDTDKQTRIEGAEINQSLLALKECIRSIDQDSRHTPFRQSKLTHILKDSFVGNSRTCMIANVSPTQTAC
;
A
#
# COMPACT_ATOMS: atom_id res chain seq x y z
N ALA A 1 5.13 5.61 -18.82
CA ALA A 1 4.39 6.78 -18.28
C ALA A 1 2.91 6.53 -18.43
N SER A 2 2.12 6.60 -17.35
CA SER A 2 0.66 6.74 -17.49
C SER A 2 0.40 8.18 -17.96
N GLY A 3 -0.54 8.40 -18.88
CA GLY A 3 -0.82 9.74 -19.42
C GLY A 3 -1.30 10.78 -18.39
N VAL A 4 -1.46 10.39 -17.10
CA VAL A 4 -1.93 11.21 -15.99
C VAL A 4 -0.77 11.85 -15.20
N ASN A 5 0.30 11.09 -14.94
CA ASN A 5 1.53 11.61 -14.34
C ASN A 5 2.73 10.74 -14.78
N PRO A 6 3.65 11.27 -15.61
CA PRO A 6 4.80 10.50 -16.08
C PRO A 6 5.75 10.06 -14.96
N ASP A 7 5.71 10.73 -13.81
CA ASP A 7 6.52 10.43 -12.62
C ASP A 7 5.78 9.59 -11.56
N SER A 8 4.59 9.05 -11.87
CA SER A 8 3.87 8.17 -10.94
C SER A 8 4.66 6.89 -10.67
N SER A 9 4.93 6.62 -9.39
CA SER A 9 5.53 5.37 -8.93
C SER A 9 4.64 4.17 -9.28
N ARG A 10 5.20 3.19 -9.99
CA ARG A 10 4.51 1.94 -10.39
C ARG A 10 4.78 0.76 -9.43
N SER A 11 5.37 1.04 -8.28
CA SER A 11 5.69 0.06 -7.25
C SER A 11 5.49 0.66 -5.86
N HIS A 12 5.26 -0.19 -4.87
CA HIS A 12 5.20 0.22 -3.47
C HIS A 12 6.61 0.17 -2.88
N ALA A 13 7.09 1.27 -2.31
CA ALA A 13 8.39 1.31 -1.64
C ALA A 13 8.21 1.05 -0.14
N ILE A 14 9.10 0.23 0.43
CA ILE A 14 9.11 -0.07 1.86
C ILE A 14 10.52 0.17 2.39
N LEU A 15 10.66 1.14 3.28
CA LEU A 15 11.90 1.41 4.01
C LEU A 15 11.69 1.00 5.47
N GLN A 16 12.48 0.02 5.93
CA GLN A 16 12.41 -0.46 7.32
C GLN A 16 13.69 -0.08 8.06
N LEU A 17 13.50 0.52 9.24
CA LEU A 17 14.55 0.84 10.19
C LEU A 17 14.39 -0.06 11.41
N ASP A 18 15.29 -1.02 11.56
CA ASP A 18 15.38 -1.87 12.73
C ASP A 18 16.24 -1.19 13.80
N ILE A 19 15.62 -0.85 14.92
CA ILE A 19 16.28 -0.22 16.07
C ILE A 19 16.56 -1.31 17.09
N ARG A 20 17.83 -1.66 17.29
CA ARG A 20 18.24 -2.71 18.23
C ARG A 20 18.91 -2.08 19.44
N ASN A 21 18.44 -2.39 20.63
CA ASN A 21 19.21 -2.12 21.84
C ASN A 21 20.21 -3.26 22.06
N VAL A 22 21.50 -2.92 22.12
CA VAL A 22 22.60 -3.87 22.27
C VAL A 22 22.57 -4.59 23.62
N GLU A 23 22.02 -3.97 24.65
CA GLU A 23 22.03 -4.48 26.03
C GLU A 23 20.89 -5.45 26.32
N ASP A 24 19.68 -5.15 25.84
CA ASP A 24 18.44 -5.84 26.25
C ASP A 24 17.83 -6.73 25.15
N SER A 25 18.47 -6.87 23.99
CA SER A 25 17.95 -7.55 22.79
C SER A 25 16.59 -7.04 22.25
N LYS A 26 16.03 -5.97 22.84
CA LYS A 26 14.79 -5.34 22.39
C LYS A 26 14.99 -4.75 21.00
N VAL A 27 14.08 -5.06 20.09
CA VAL A 27 14.07 -4.57 18.71
C VAL A 27 12.79 -3.77 18.48
N GLY A 28 12.94 -2.48 18.21
CA GLY A 28 11.89 -1.66 17.62
C GLY A 28 12.02 -1.66 16.11
N LYS A 29 10.91 -1.46 15.39
CA LYS A 29 10.91 -1.34 13.93
C LYS A 29 10.07 -0.15 13.50
N ILE A 30 10.65 0.75 12.72
CA ILE A 30 9.92 1.83 12.04
C ILE A 30 9.85 1.45 10.57
N SER A 31 8.66 1.48 9.97
CA SER A 31 8.48 1.20 8.54
C SER A 31 7.82 2.41 7.87
N PHE A 32 8.50 2.97 6.88
CA PHE A 32 7.94 3.96 5.96
C PHE A 32 7.48 3.24 4.71
N ILE A 33 6.23 3.45 4.32
CA ILE A 33 5.61 2.78 3.18
C ILE A 33 5.08 3.86 2.26
N ASP A 34 5.63 3.91 1.05
CA ASP A 34 5.13 4.74 -0.03
C ASP A 34 4.30 3.86 -0.97
N LEU A 35 3.01 4.17 -1.07
CA LEU A 35 2.07 3.39 -1.85
C LEU A 35 2.01 3.95 -3.27
N ALA A 36 2.11 3.06 -4.26
CA ALA A 36 1.88 3.42 -5.65
C ALA A 36 0.50 4.05 -5.85
N GLY A 37 0.37 4.81 -6.94
CA GLY A 37 -0.86 5.50 -7.28
C GLY A 37 -2.06 4.56 -7.44
N SER A 38 -3.25 5.08 -7.14
CA SER A 38 -4.52 4.35 -7.19
C SER A 38 -5.33 4.66 -8.47
N GLU A 39 -4.67 5.18 -9.51
CA GLU A 39 -5.30 5.50 -10.78
C GLU A 39 -6.06 4.30 -11.36
N ARG A 40 -7.27 4.59 -11.86
CA ARG A 40 -8.11 3.56 -12.48
C ARG A 40 -7.71 3.41 -13.93
N ALA A 41 -7.97 2.23 -14.48
CA ALA A 41 -7.80 2.00 -15.92
C ALA A 41 -8.64 2.95 -16.80
N SER A 42 -9.76 3.49 -16.26
CA SER A 42 -10.57 4.51 -16.92
C SER A 42 -9.87 5.86 -17.06
N ASP A 43 -8.90 6.13 -16.19
CA ASP A 43 -8.26 7.44 -16.08
C ASP A 43 -7.09 7.57 -17.07
N VAL A 44 -6.72 6.45 -17.72
CA VAL A 44 -5.57 6.39 -18.61
C VAL A 44 -6.03 6.11 -20.05
N THR A 45 -5.81 7.09 -20.92
CA THR A 45 -6.01 6.93 -22.36
C THR A 45 -4.75 6.35 -23.00
N ASP A 46 -4.92 5.38 -23.90
CA ASP A 46 -3.88 4.90 -24.82
C ASP A 46 -2.64 4.24 -24.15
N THR A 47 -2.87 3.29 -23.25
CA THR A 47 -1.80 2.48 -22.65
C THR A 47 -1.54 1.18 -23.38
N ASP A 48 -0.25 0.88 -23.56
CA ASP A 48 0.23 -0.42 -24.01
C ASP A 48 -0.17 -1.55 -23.05
N LYS A 49 -0.04 -2.81 -23.53
CA LYS A 49 -0.43 -3.99 -22.76
C LYS A 49 0.32 -4.08 -21.42
N GLN A 50 1.59 -3.69 -21.40
CA GLN A 50 2.45 -3.76 -20.22
C GLN A 50 1.96 -2.81 -19.12
N THR A 51 1.68 -1.56 -19.47
CA THR A 51 1.18 -0.57 -18.51
C THR A 51 -0.18 -0.98 -17.92
N ARG A 52 -1.05 -1.62 -18.71
CA ARG A 52 -2.33 -2.16 -18.20
C ARG A 52 -2.13 -3.28 -17.19
N ILE A 53 -1.16 -4.17 -17.41
CA ILE A 53 -0.85 -5.26 -16.48
C ILE A 53 -0.29 -4.68 -15.18
N GLU A 54 0.67 -3.76 -15.26
CA GLU A 54 1.25 -3.09 -14.08
C GLU A 54 0.17 -2.36 -13.26
N GLY A 55 -0.70 -1.58 -13.92
CA GLY A 55 -1.80 -0.90 -13.24
C GLY A 55 -2.80 -1.86 -12.58
N ALA A 56 -3.04 -3.04 -13.18
CA ALA A 56 -3.88 -4.07 -12.57
C ALA A 56 -3.21 -4.68 -11.32
N GLU A 57 -1.91 -4.96 -11.36
CA GLU A 57 -1.16 -5.49 -10.21
C GLU A 57 -1.09 -4.48 -9.05
N ILE A 58 -0.86 -3.19 -9.36
CA ILE A 58 -0.91 -2.10 -8.37
C ILE A 58 -2.29 -2.07 -7.69
N ASN A 59 -3.36 -1.99 -8.48
CA ASN A 59 -4.72 -1.93 -7.94
C ASN A 59 -5.12 -3.20 -7.16
N GLN A 60 -4.63 -4.38 -7.58
CA GLN A 60 -4.85 -5.63 -6.84
C GLN A 60 -4.24 -5.56 -5.43
N SER A 61 -3.00 -5.07 -5.31
CA SER A 61 -2.33 -4.94 -4.01
C SER A 61 -2.98 -3.87 -3.11
N LEU A 62 -3.42 -2.74 -3.68
CA LEU A 62 -4.16 -1.70 -2.96
C LEU A 62 -5.55 -2.18 -2.50
N LEU A 63 -6.24 -2.96 -3.33
CA LEU A 63 -7.52 -3.58 -2.95
C LEU A 63 -7.33 -4.56 -1.80
N ALA A 64 -6.32 -5.42 -1.85
CA ALA A 64 -6.00 -6.33 -0.76
C ALA A 64 -5.73 -5.56 0.56
N LEU A 65 -5.03 -4.43 0.49
CA LEU A 65 -4.79 -3.56 1.65
C LEU A 65 -6.10 -3.00 2.21
N LYS A 66 -6.97 -2.47 1.36
CA LYS A 66 -8.30 -1.96 1.74
C LYS A 66 -9.13 -3.06 2.44
N GLU A 67 -9.15 -4.26 1.89
CA GLU A 67 -9.89 -5.39 2.47
C GLU A 67 -9.32 -5.83 3.83
N CYS A 68 -8.00 -5.77 4.01
CA CYS A 68 -7.38 -6.01 5.32
C CYS A 68 -7.85 -4.99 6.36
N ILE A 69 -7.79 -3.68 6.03
CA ILE A 69 -8.24 -2.61 6.93
C ILE A 69 -9.71 -2.75 7.28
N ARG A 70 -10.58 -2.98 6.27
CA ARG A 70 -12.01 -3.21 6.47
C ARG A 70 -12.29 -4.40 7.37
N SER A 71 -11.57 -5.49 7.18
CA SER A 71 -11.70 -6.70 8.00
C SER A 71 -11.33 -6.47 9.46
N ILE A 72 -10.28 -5.67 9.72
CA ILE A 72 -9.86 -5.29 11.08
C ILE A 72 -10.90 -4.39 11.73
N ASP A 73 -11.40 -3.39 11.02
CA ASP A 73 -12.44 -2.47 11.50
C ASP A 73 -13.73 -3.21 11.90
N GLN A 74 -14.07 -4.27 11.16
CA GLN A 74 -15.23 -5.11 11.44
C GLN A 74 -14.98 -6.22 12.48
N ASP A 75 -13.82 -6.26 13.11
CA ASP A 75 -13.39 -7.33 14.03
C ASP A 75 -13.63 -8.75 13.46
N SER A 76 -13.37 -8.90 12.16
CA SER A 76 -13.60 -10.16 11.47
C SER A 76 -12.63 -11.23 11.99
N ARG A 77 -13.14 -12.44 12.20
CA ARG A 77 -12.34 -13.60 12.64
C ARG A 77 -11.11 -13.88 11.76
N HIS A 78 -11.16 -13.52 10.47
CA HIS A 78 -10.07 -13.72 9.53
C HIS A 78 -9.79 -12.46 8.71
N THR A 79 -8.54 -11.97 8.76
CA THR A 79 -8.04 -10.88 7.94
C THR A 79 -7.17 -11.40 6.77
N PRO A 80 -7.46 -11.02 5.52
CA PRO A 80 -6.90 -11.67 4.33
C PRO A 80 -5.49 -11.17 3.94
N PHE A 81 -4.54 -11.13 4.87
CA PHE A 81 -3.18 -10.62 4.62
C PHE A 81 -2.39 -11.34 3.51
N ARG A 82 -2.83 -12.52 3.07
CA ARG A 82 -2.17 -13.32 2.03
C ARG A 82 -2.59 -12.97 0.60
N GLN A 83 -3.54 -12.04 0.40
CA GLN A 83 -4.03 -11.66 -0.93
C GLN A 83 -3.00 -10.89 -1.77
N SER A 84 -2.01 -10.26 -1.14
CA SER A 84 -0.88 -9.62 -1.82
C SER A 84 0.41 -9.74 -1.02
N LYS A 85 1.56 -9.57 -1.68
CA LYS A 85 2.86 -9.49 -0.98
C LYS A 85 2.92 -8.28 -0.04
N LEU A 86 2.35 -7.14 -0.47
CA LEU A 86 2.28 -5.92 0.33
C LEU A 86 1.58 -6.17 1.67
N THR A 87 0.36 -6.71 1.64
CA THR A 87 -0.40 -7.02 2.86
C THR A 87 0.26 -8.07 3.74
N HIS A 88 0.99 -9.01 3.14
CA HIS A 88 1.74 -10.01 3.90
C HIS A 88 2.84 -9.34 4.74
N ILE A 89 3.63 -8.45 4.11
CA ILE A 89 4.70 -7.71 4.77
C ILE A 89 4.15 -6.78 5.85
N LEU A 90 2.99 -6.14 5.60
CA LEU A 90 2.38 -5.19 6.52
C LEU A 90 1.63 -5.82 7.69
N LYS A 91 1.44 -7.14 7.71
CA LYS A 91 0.66 -7.85 8.74
C LYS A 91 1.02 -7.40 10.16
N ASP A 92 2.31 -7.41 10.50
CA ASP A 92 2.77 -7.07 11.85
C ASP A 92 2.49 -5.61 12.23
N SER A 93 2.36 -4.71 11.25
CA SER A 93 2.02 -3.31 11.48
C SER A 93 0.55 -3.14 11.90
N PHE A 94 -0.33 -4.05 11.47
CA PHE A 94 -1.77 -3.95 11.72
C PHE A 94 -2.26 -4.77 12.92
N VAL A 95 -1.70 -5.97 13.15
CA VAL A 95 -2.16 -6.86 14.23
C VAL A 95 -1.10 -7.12 15.31
N GLY A 96 0.13 -6.63 15.14
CA GLY A 96 1.18 -6.74 16.13
C GLY A 96 1.14 -5.64 17.18
N ASN A 97 2.12 -5.64 18.10
CA ASN A 97 2.35 -4.53 19.01
C ASN A 97 3.02 -3.35 18.27
N SER A 98 2.25 -2.73 17.38
CA SER A 98 2.70 -1.64 16.52
C SER A 98 1.71 -0.47 16.62
N ARG A 99 2.22 0.74 16.38
CA ARG A 99 1.38 1.91 16.13
C ARG A 99 1.48 2.25 14.67
N THR A 100 0.33 2.38 14.01
CA THR A 100 0.25 2.61 12.57
C THR A 100 -0.51 3.89 12.30
N CYS A 101 0.02 4.72 11.40
CA CYS A 101 -0.58 5.95 10.93
C CYS A 101 -0.64 5.89 9.41
N MET A 102 -1.78 6.28 8.83
CA MET A 102 -1.97 6.38 7.39
C MET A 102 -2.15 7.85 7.02
N ILE A 103 -1.43 8.29 5.98
CA ILE A 103 -1.56 9.63 5.41
C ILE A 103 -2.36 9.48 4.11
N ALA A 104 -3.46 10.22 3.99
CA ALA A 104 -4.27 10.24 2.79
C ALA A 104 -3.91 11.46 1.93
N ASN A 105 -3.38 11.22 0.73
CA ASN A 105 -3.11 12.25 -0.25
C ASN A 105 -4.32 12.39 -1.18
N VAL A 106 -4.95 13.57 -1.17
CA VAL A 106 -6.15 13.86 -1.96
C VAL A 106 -5.87 15.00 -2.92
N SER A 107 -6.21 14.83 -4.20
CA SER A 107 -6.11 15.89 -5.20
C SER A 107 -7.26 16.88 -5.04
N PRO A 108 -7.02 18.20 -5.06
CA PRO A 108 -8.09 19.21 -5.01
C PRO A 108 -8.78 19.44 -6.36
N THR A 109 -8.39 18.73 -7.43
CA THR A 109 -8.90 18.96 -8.79
C THR A 109 -10.29 18.37 -9.01
N GLN A 110 -11.17 19.10 -9.70
CA GLN A 110 -12.53 18.63 -10.03
C GLN A 110 -12.54 17.34 -10.87
N THR A 111 -11.53 17.11 -11.70
CA THR A 111 -11.39 15.89 -12.51
C THR A 111 -11.07 14.65 -11.68
N ALA A 112 -10.74 14.80 -10.40
CA ALA A 112 -10.46 13.70 -9.46
C ALA A 112 -11.65 13.40 -8.51
N CYS A 113 -12.76 14.14 -8.63
CA CYS A 113 -14.02 13.88 -7.93
C CYS A 113 -14.92 12.95 -8.74
#